data_AF-A0A957T6B0-F1
#
_entry.id   AF-A0A957T6B0-F1
#
_cell.length_a   1.000
_cell.length_b   1.000
_cell.length_c   1.000
_cell.angle_alpha   90.00
_cell.angle_beta   90.00
_cell.angle_gamma   90.00
#
_symmetry.space_group_name_H-M   'P 1'
#
loop_
_entity.id
_entity.type
_entity.pdbx_description
1 polymer ?
#
loop_
_entity_poly.entity_id
_entity_poly.type
_entity_poly.pdbx_seq_one_letter_code
_entity_poly.pdbx_strand_id
1 'polypeptide(L)'
;STMMLPQVVTLIPRFIMFRYMGWLDTFLPLIVPTFFGGGAFNIFLVRQFYLTIPKDFDEAARIDGASNWQIWRLILVPLSAPVLIAIAIFSFVGHWNEFLLPLIYLFSERNKVLALGLRAFINPADASWHISMAASMFLVVPIMILFFFGQRYFIRGVVMTGIQGR
;
A
#
# COMPACT_ATOMS: atom_id res chain seq x y z
N SER A 1 -6.14 -16.85 -9.20
CA SER A 1 -6.50 -16.25 -10.50
C SER A 1 -6.58 -14.72 -10.46
N THR A 2 -6.99 -14.07 -9.36
CA THR A 2 -7.08 -12.58 -9.30
C THR A 2 -5.75 -11.84 -9.37
N MET A 3 -4.63 -12.45 -8.94
CA MET A 3 -3.29 -11.83 -8.97
C MET A 3 -2.55 -11.96 -10.30
N MET A 4 -3.07 -12.73 -11.27
CA MET A 4 -2.39 -12.99 -12.56
C MET A 4 -2.87 -12.09 -13.70
N LEU A 5 -3.92 -11.29 -13.47
CA LEU A 5 -4.42 -10.32 -14.45
C LEU A 5 -3.58 -9.04 -14.38
N PRO A 6 -2.96 -8.60 -15.50
CA PRO A 6 -2.21 -7.35 -15.53
C PRO A 6 -3.14 -6.17 -15.19
N GLN A 7 -2.72 -5.31 -14.26
CA GLN A 7 -3.53 -4.17 -13.82
C GLN A 7 -3.91 -3.20 -14.95
N VAL A 8 -3.11 -3.17 -16.01
CA VAL A 8 -3.34 -2.34 -17.21
C VAL A 8 -4.59 -2.78 -17.96
N VAL A 9 -4.94 -4.08 -17.95
CA VAL A 9 -6.12 -4.61 -18.65
C VAL A 9 -7.42 -4.10 -17.99
N THR A 10 -7.41 -3.98 -16.67
CA THR A 10 -8.56 -3.47 -15.91
C THR A 10 -8.59 -1.95 -15.81
N LEU A 11 -7.61 -1.25 -16.38
CA LEU A 11 -7.46 0.21 -16.26
C LEU A 11 -8.58 0.97 -16.98
N ILE A 12 -8.84 0.63 -18.25
CA ILE A 12 -9.85 1.30 -19.07
C ILE A 12 -11.25 1.10 -18.47
N PRO A 13 -11.69 -0.13 -18.14
CA PRO A 13 -13.01 -0.32 -17.52
C PRO A 13 -13.16 0.42 -16.19
N ARG A 14 -12.12 0.39 -15.32
CA ARG A 14 -12.13 1.12 -14.04
C ARG A 14 -12.20 2.63 -14.24
N PHE A 15 -11.49 3.17 -15.23
CA PHE A 15 -11.57 4.58 -15.56
C PHE A 15 -12.99 5.00 -15.97
N ILE A 16 -13.62 4.23 -16.86
CA ILE A 16 -14.99 4.48 -17.30
C ILE A 16 -15.96 4.43 -16.10
N MET A 17 -15.80 3.46 -15.20
CA MET A 17 -16.59 3.34 -13.98
C MET A 17 -16.46 4.59 -13.10
N PHE A 18 -15.25 5.02 -12.78
CA PHE A 18 -15.03 6.23 -11.96
C PHE A 18 -15.48 7.52 -12.64
N ARG A 19 -15.44 7.56 -13.98
CA ARG A 19 -16.02 8.65 -14.76
C ARG A 19 -17.53 8.76 -14.55
N TYR A 20 -18.25 7.64 -14.65
CA TYR A 20 -19.69 7.61 -14.42
C TYR A 20 -20.06 7.94 -12.96
N MET A 21 -19.19 7.60 -12.01
CA MET A 21 -19.37 7.96 -10.60
C MET A 21 -19.01 9.42 -10.29
N GLY A 22 -18.43 10.17 -11.23
CA GLY A 22 -17.96 11.54 -11.00
C GLY A 22 -16.74 11.64 -10.08
N TRP A 23 -15.94 10.59 -9.98
CA TRP A 23 -14.77 10.54 -9.08
C TRP A 23 -13.47 11.02 -9.73
N LEU A 24 -13.50 11.33 -11.03
CA LEU A 24 -12.33 11.89 -11.71
C LEU A 24 -11.96 13.24 -11.13
N ASP A 25 -10.66 13.56 -11.16
CA ASP A 25 -10.05 14.71 -10.52
C ASP A 25 -10.26 14.78 -9.00
N THR A 26 -10.37 13.61 -8.36
CA THR A 26 -10.36 13.47 -6.90
C THR A 26 -9.43 12.34 -6.50
N PHE A 27 -9.04 12.28 -5.22
CA PHE A 27 -8.24 11.17 -4.69
C PHE A 27 -9.05 9.88 -4.47
N LEU A 28 -10.38 9.89 -4.65
CA LEU A 28 -11.24 8.74 -4.36
C LEU A 28 -10.88 7.48 -5.17
N PRO A 29 -10.60 7.55 -6.49
CA PRO A 29 -10.16 6.39 -7.28
C PRO A 29 -8.86 5.75 -6.78
N LEU A 30 -8.03 6.52 -6.08
CA LEU A 30 -6.74 6.08 -5.56
C LEU A 30 -6.87 5.49 -4.14
N ILE A 31 -7.72 6.09 -3.31
CA ILE A 31 -7.87 5.75 -1.89
C ILE A 31 -8.90 4.63 -1.68
N VAL A 32 -10.07 4.72 -2.29
CA VAL A 32 -11.20 3.82 -1.97
C VAL A 32 -10.87 2.37 -2.32
N PRO A 33 -10.35 2.03 -3.52
CA PRO A 33 -10.05 0.65 -3.86
C PRO A 33 -8.93 0.05 -2.98
N THR A 34 -7.94 0.87 -2.61
CA THR A 34 -6.81 0.43 -1.77
C THR A 34 -7.21 0.28 -0.31
N PHE A 35 -8.21 1.04 0.17
CA PHE A 35 -8.77 0.92 1.51
C PHE A 35 -9.38 -0.46 1.79
N PHE A 36 -9.99 -1.10 0.79
CA PHE A 36 -10.60 -2.44 0.92
C PHE A 36 -9.58 -3.59 0.85
N GLY A 37 -8.44 -3.43 1.53
CA GLY A 37 -7.45 -4.49 1.73
C GLY A 37 -6.20 -4.40 0.89
N GLY A 38 -5.95 -3.29 0.17
CA GLY A 38 -4.70 -3.04 -0.56
C GLY A 38 -4.41 -4.01 -1.70
N GLY A 39 -5.42 -4.77 -2.13
CA GLY A 39 -5.31 -5.82 -3.14
C GLY A 39 -5.18 -7.24 -2.57
N ALA A 40 -5.34 -8.23 -3.45
CA ALA A 40 -5.39 -9.64 -3.07
C ALA A 40 -4.12 -10.16 -2.39
N PHE A 41 -2.96 -9.58 -2.70
CA PHE A 41 -1.67 -9.98 -2.12
C PHE A 41 -1.58 -9.65 -0.63
N ASN A 42 -1.98 -8.45 -0.23
CA ASN A 42 -1.96 -8.05 1.18
C ASN A 42 -2.92 -8.91 2.02
N ILE A 43 -4.12 -9.18 1.50
CA ILE A 43 -5.09 -10.09 2.12
C ILE A 43 -4.50 -11.49 2.28
N PHE A 44 -3.83 -11.99 1.22
CA PHE A 44 -3.14 -13.28 1.27
C PHE A 44 -2.05 -13.30 2.35
N LEU A 45 -1.19 -12.29 2.42
CA LEU A 45 -0.13 -12.21 3.43
C LEU A 45 -0.66 -12.21 4.85
N VAL A 46 -1.67 -11.39 5.15
CA VAL A 46 -2.31 -11.36 6.48
C VAL A 46 -2.92 -12.71 6.81
N ARG A 47 -3.59 -13.35 5.84
CA ARG A 47 -4.13 -14.70 6.03
C ARG A 47 -3.04 -15.72 6.32
N GLN A 48 -1.94 -15.72 5.58
CA GLN A 48 -0.82 -16.64 5.83
C GLN A 48 -0.23 -16.42 7.22
N PHE A 49 -0.08 -15.17 7.65
CA PHE A 49 0.36 -14.84 8.99
C PHE A 49 -0.59 -15.39 10.06
N TYR A 50 -1.91 -15.21 9.92
CA TYR A 50 -2.86 -15.75 10.90
C TYR A 50 -2.82 -17.27 11.01
N LEU A 51 -2.51 -17.98 9.92
CA LEU A 51 -2.37 -19.44 9.95
C LEU A 51 -1.14 -19.93 10.74
N THR A 52 -0.16 -19.06 11.03
CA THR A 52 0.98 -19.42 11.87
C THR A 52 0.70 -19.24 13.37
N ILE A 53 -0.39 -18.56 13.73
CA ILE A 53 -0.78 -18.36 15.13
C ILE A 53 -1.44 -19.66 15.66
N PRO A 54 -0.95 -20.24 16.76
CA PRO A 54 -1.57 -21.42 17.39
C PRO A 54 -3.02 -21.17 17.78
N LYS A 55 -3.89 -22.16 17.56
CA LYS A 55 -5.32 -22.07 17.91
C LYS A 55 -5.60 -22.03 19.41
N ASP A 56 -4.62 -22.43 20.23
CA ASP A 56 -4.71 -22.45 21.69
C ASP A 56 -5.06 -21.07 22.27
N PHE A 57 -4.63 -19.99 21.61
CA PHE A 57 -4.99 -18.62 22.01
C PHE A 57 -6.50 -18.34 21.88
N ASP A 58 -7.12 -18.82 20.81
CA ASP A 58 -8.55 -18.64 20.56
C ASP A 58 -9.38 -19.53 21.51
N GLU A 59 -8.92 -20.75 21.78
CA GLU A 59 -9.56 -21.69 22.69
C GLU A 59 -9.52 -21.20 24.13
N ALA A 60 -8.36 -20.73 24.61
CA ALA A 60 -8.21 -20.14 25.94
C ALA A 60 -9.12 -18.91 26.11
N ALA A 61 -9.14 -18.00 25.14
CA ALA A 61 -9.97 -16.80 25.21
C ALA A 61 -11.48 -17.12 25.19
N ARG A 62 -11.90 -18.19 24.51
CA ARG A 62 -13.29 -18.67 24.55
C ARG A 62 -13.65 -19.26 25.91
N ILE A 63 -12.73 -19.97 26.55
CA ILE A 63 -12.91 -20.47 27.92
C ILE A 63 -13.08 -19.29 28.90
N ASP A 64 -12.34 -18.20 28.68
CA ASP A 64 -12.47 -16.93 29.44
C ASP A 64 -13.73 -16.11 29.08
N GLY A 65 -14.60 -16.62 28.20
CA GLY A 65 -15.86 -15.97 27.82
C GLY A 65 -15.73 -14.85 26.79
N ALA A 66 -14.58 -14.72 26.11
CA ALA A 66 -14.39 -13.70 25.09
C ALA A 66 -15.20 -14.02 23.81
N SER A 67 -15.89 -13.00 23.30
CA SER A 67 -16.53 -13.05 21.98
C SER A 67 -15.51 -13.07 20.84
N ASN A 68 -15.90 -13.56 19.66
CA ASN A 68 -15.01 -13.58 18.48
C ASN A 68 -14.45 -12.18 18.12
N TRP A 69 -15.22 -11.11 18.35
CA TRP A 69 -14.74 -9.74 18.12
C TRP A 69 -13.65 -9.33 19.12
N GLN A 70 -13.79 -9.74 20.39
CA GLN A 70 -12.76 -9.51 21.41
C GLN A 70 -11.50 -10.29 21.09
N ILE A 71 -11.61 -11.57 20.70
CA ILE A 71 -10.46 -12.40 20.30
C ILE A 71 -9.72 -11.74 19.13
N TRP A 72 -10.46 -11.35 18.08
CA TRP A 72 -9.87 -10.67 16.93
C TRP A 72 -9.15 -9.38 17.31
N ARG A 73 -9.81 -8.48 18.05
CA ARG A 73 -9.26 -7.15 18.36
C ARG A 73 -8.15 -7.18 19.41
N LEU A 74 -8.29 -8.00 20.45
CA LEU A 74 -7.41 -7.98 21.63
C LEU A 74 -6.25 -8.97 21.51
N ILE A 75 -6.38 -10.01 20.69
CA ILE A 75 -5.37 -11.07 20.57
C ILE A 75 -4.79 -11.08 19.15
N LEU A 76 -5.62 -11.33 18.13
CA LEU A 76 -5.12 -11.51 16.75
C LEU A 76 -4.50 -10.23 16.16
N VAL A 77 -5.14 -9.07 16.33
CA VAL A 77 -4.63 -7.80 15.80
C VAL A 77 -3.27 -7.40 16.42
N PRO A 78 -3.06 -7.44 17.74
CA PRO A 78 -1.75 -7.17 18.33
C PRO A 78 -0.67 -8.18 17.90
N LEU A 79 -1.00 -9.47 17.82
CA LEU A 79 -0.07 -10.50 17.36
C LEU A 79 0.33 -10.33 15.89
N SER A 80 -0.57 -9.79 15.07
CA SER A 80 -0.33 -9.48 13.65
C SER A 80 0.35 -8.13 13.39
N ALA A 81 0.70 -7.38 14.43
CA ALA A 81 1.45 -6.12 14.27
C ALA A 81 2.67 -6.23 13.33
N PRO A 82 3.51 -7.30 13.35
CA PRO A 82 4.64 -7.40 12.44
C PRO A 82 4.26 -7.42 10.96
N VAL A 83 3.24 -8.20 10.57
CA VAL A 83 2.79 -8.28 9.17
C VAL A 83 2.05 -7.00 8.75
N LEU A 84 1.28 -6.40 9.65
CA LEU A 84 0.56 -5.15 9.38
C LEU A 84 1.54 -3.98 9.17
N ILE A 85 2.60 -3.91 9.96
CA ILE A 85 3.66 -2.90 9.78
C ILE A 85 4.37 -3.10 8.44
N ALA A 86 4.72 -4.35 8.09
CA ALA A 86 5.35 -4.64 6.81
C ALA A 86 4.46 -4.21 5.63
N ILE A 87 3.17 -4.56 5.66
CA ILE A 87 2.20 -4.14 4.64
C ILE A 87 2.08 -2.62 4.59
N ALA A 88 1.97 -1.95 5.73
CA ALA A 88 1.87 -0.49 5.79
C ALA A 88 3.07 0.19 5.13
N ILE A 89 4.29 -0.32 5.40
CA ILE A 89 5.51 0.21 4.81
C ILE A 89 5.55 -0.04 3.29
N PHE A 90 5.30 -1.27 2.83
CA PHE A 90 5.31 -1.58 1.39
C PHE A 90 4.24 -0.80 0.64
N SER A 91 3.03 -0.68 1.22
CA SER A 91 1.95 0.13 0.65
C SER A 91 2.32 1.61 0.59
N PHE A 92 2.95 2.18 1.64
CA PHE A 92 3.41 3.56 1.59
C PHE A 92 4.41 3.77 0.46
N VAL A 93 5.46 2.95 0.39
CA VAL A 93 6.49 3.08 -0.65
C VAL A 93 5.91 2.90 -2.04
N GLY A 94 4.99 1.95 -2.22
CA GLY A 94 4.31 1.70 -3.49
C GLY A 94 3.45 2.89 -3.93
N HIS A 95 2.57 3.39 -3.05
CA HIS A 95 1.68 4.50 -3.39
C HIS A 95 2.39 5.86 -3.48
N TRP A 96 3.46 6.06 -2.71
CA TRP A 96 4.26 7.29 -2.77
C TRP A 96 5.02 7.43 -4.09
N ASN A 97 5.49 6.32 -4.66
CA ASN A 97 6.16 6.29 -5.96
C ASN A 97 5.19 6.09 -7.14
N GLU A 98 3.90 5.91 -6.88
CA GLU A 98 2.92 5.64 -7.93
C GLU A 98 2.75 6.87 -8.81
N PHE A 99 2.88 6.65 -10.12
CA PHE A 99 2.83 7.70 -11.12
C PHE A 99 1.67 7.52 -12.09
N LEU A 100 1.40 6.26 -12.50
CA LEU A 100 0.49 5.97 -13.60
C LEU A 100 -0.96 6.29 -13.22
N LEU A 101 -1.40 5.85 -12.05
CA LEU A 101 -2.80 6.05 -11.63
C LEU A 101 -3.11 7.53 -11.35
N PRO A 102 -2.26 8.29 -10.62
CA PRO A 102 -2.45 9.74 -10.49
C PRO A 102 -2.49 10.46 -11.83
N LEU A 103 -1.63 10.08 -12.79
CA LEU A 103 -1.61 10.71 -14.12
C LEU A 103 -2.96 10.56 -14.86
N ILE A 104 -3.64 9.44 -14.63
CA ILE A 104 -4.89 9.10 -15.30
C ILE A 104 -6.09 9.74 -14.59
N TYR A 105 -6.10 9.78 -13.26
CA TYR A 105 -7.26 10.20 -12.48
C TYR A 105 -7.22 11.67 -12.03
N LEU A 106 -6.05 12.31 -11.97
CA LEU A 106 -5.88 13.68 -11.47
C LEU A 106 -5.38 14.57 -12.61
N PHE A 107 -6.10 15.65 -12.92
CA PHE A 107 -5.74 16.54 -14.03
C PHE A 107 -5.74 18.02 -13.67
N SER A 108 -6.39 18.46 -12.60
CA SER A 108 -6.25 19.84 -12.12
C SER A 108 -4.92 20.05 -11.39
N GLU A 109 -4.34 21.25 -11.54
CA GLU A 109 -3.08 21.62 -10.87
C GLU A 109 -3.14 21.44 -9.34
N ARG A 110 -4.30 21.73 -8.74
CA ARG A 110 -4.51 21.60 -7.29
C ARG A 110 -4.39 20.15 -6.80
N ASN A 111 -4.74 19.18 -7.63
CA ASN A 111 -4.76 17.76 -7.25
C ASN A 111 -3.54 16.99 -7.75
N LYS A 112 -2.58 17.64 -8.44
CA LYS A 112 -1.36 16.96 -8.88
C LYS A 112 -0.50 16.57 -7.69
N VAL A 113 -0.12 15.31 -7.64
CA VAL A 113 0.84 14.78 -6.68
C VAL A 113 2.28 15.15 -7.09
N LEU A 114 3.19 15.15 -6.12
CA LEU A 114 4.62 15.46 -6.31
C LEU A 114 5.26 14.68 -7.48
N ALA A 115 4.92 13.40 -7.63
CA ALA A 115 5.42 12.56 -8.73
C ALA A 115 5.00 13.08 -10.12
N LEU A 116 3.79 13.65 -10.26
CA LEU A 116 3.34 14.29 -11.50
C LEU A 116 4.01 15.65 -11.71
N GLY A 117 4.15 16.43 -10.62
CA GLY A 117 4.82 17.73 -10.63
C GLY A 117 6.28 17.63 -11.10
N LEU A 118 7.00 16.59 -10.68
CA LEU A 118 8.38 16.35 -11.11
C LEU A 118 8.52 16.24 -12.63
N ARG A 119 7.54 15.64 -13.32
CA ARG A 119 7.56 15.50 -14.78
C ARG A 119 7.55 16.84 -15.52
N ALA A 120 6.98 17.89 -14.91
CA ALA A 120 7.00 19.23 -15.49
C ALA A 120 8.43 19.80 -15.60
N PHE A 121 9.35 19.37 -14.72
CA PHE A 121 10.75 19.83 -14.71
C PHE A 121 11.68 19.00 -15.62
N ILE A 122 11.23 17.82 -16.09
CA ILE A 122 11.98 16.92 -16.99
C ILE A 122 11.63 17.22 -18.46
N ASN A 123 11.06 18.40 -18.76
CA ASN A 123 10.70 18.76 -20.14
C ASN A 123 11.96 18.82 -21.03
N PRO A 124 12.07 18.01 -22.11
CA PRO A 124 13.25 17.98 -22.98
C PRO A 124 13.60 19.31 -23.63
N ALA A 125 12.64 20.23 -23.77
CA ALA A 125 12.83 21.53 -24.40
C ALA A 125 13.53 22.57 -23.48
N ASP A 126 13.34 22.49 -22.16
CA ASP A 126 13.87 23.43 -21.15
C ASP A 126 14.24 22.68 -19.85
N ALA A 127 15.02 21.61 -19.97
CA ALA A 127 15.35 20.72 -18.86
C ALA A 127 16.28 21.42 -17.84
N SER A 128 15.71 21.95 -16.77
CA SER A 128 16.46 22.44 -15.61
C SER A 128 16.87 21.27 -14.72
N TRP A 129 17.90 20.52 -15.14
CA TRP A 129 18.36 19.31 -14.45
C TRP A 129 18.59 19.50 -12.95
N HIS A 130 19.13 20.65 -12.55
CA HIS A 130 19.36 21.00 -11.15
C HIS A 130 18.04 21.06 -10.33
N ILE A 131 16.96 21.59 -10.91
CA ILE A 131 15.63 21.64 -10.26
C ILE A 131 15.04 20.22 -10.18
N SER A 132 15.17 19.43 -11.24
CA SER A 132 14.70 18.03 -11.25
C SER A 132 15.43 17.16 -10.22
N MET A 133 16.74 17.34 -10.04
CA MET A 133 17.49 16.65 -9.00
C MET A 133 17.03 17.09 -7.59
N ALA A 134 16.86 18.40 -7.36
CA ALA A 134 16.36 18.92 -6.09
C ALA A 134 14.94 18.41 -5.77
N ALA A 135 14.03 18.43 -6.75
CA ALA A 135 12.67 17.91 -6.61
C ALA A 135 12.65 16.40 -6.33
N SER A 136 13.58 15.63 -6.92
CA SER A 136 13.71 14.20 -6.65
C SER A 136 14.11 13.90 -5.19
N MET A 137 14.88 14.79 -4.54
CA MET A 137 15.19 14.63 -3.12
C MET A 137 13.93 14.63 -2.25
N PHE A 138 12.94 15.47 -2.56
CA PHE A 138 11.68 15.52 -1.82
C PHE A 138 10.85 14.23 -1.96
N LEU A 139 10.99 13.48 -3.06
CA LEU A 139 10.39 12.16 -3.20
C LEU A 139 11.12 11.11 -2.35
N VAL A 140 12.44 11.19 -2.26
CA VAL A 140 13.29 10.20 -1.58
C VAL A 140 13.29 10.38 -0.06
N VAL A 141 13.25 11.62 0.45
CA VAL A 141 13.37 11.92 1.89
C VAL A 141 12.29 11.21 2.75
N PRO A 142 10.99 11.22 2.41
CA PRO A 142 9.97 10.53 3.20
C PRO A 142 10.17 9.02 3.24
N ILE A 143 10.64 8.42 2.14
CA ILE A 143 10.97 7.00 2.07
C ILE A 143 12.16 6.69 2.98
N MET A 144 13.20 7.54 2.98
CA MET A 144 14.34 7.38 3.88
C MET A 144 13.92 7.47 5.35
N ILE A 145 13.11 8.48 5.70
CA ILE A 145 12.57 8.62 7.06
C ILE A 145 11.81 7.35 7.47
N LEU A 146 10.92 6.86 6.61
CA LEU A 146 10.18 5.63 6.85
C LEU A 146 11.11 4.43 7.03
N PHE A 147 12.16 4.32 6.20
CA PHE A 147 13.14 3.25 6.30
C PHE A 147 13.89 3.29 7.64
N PHE A 148 14.35 4.47 8.09
CA PHE A 148 15.05 4.61 9.36
C PHE A 148 14.21 4.15 10.56
N PHE A 149 12.91 4.43 10.57
CA PHE A 149 11.99 3.96 11.61
C PHE A 149 11.54 2.50 11.40
N GLY A 150 11.45 2.06 10.14
CA GLY A 150 10.93 0.76 9.73
C GLY A 150 11.96 -0.37 9.67
N GLN A 151 13.27 -0.07 9.64
CA GLN A 151 14.35 -1.06 9.42
C GLN A 151 14.30 -2.26 10.37
N ARG A 152 13.94 -2.04 11.64
CA ARG A 152 13.81 -3.13 12.64
C ARG A 152 12.66 -4.10 12.34
N TYR A 153 11.64 -3.63 11.61
CA TYR A 153 10.46 -4.40 11.22
C TYR A 153 10.67 -5.05 9.85
N PHE A 154 11.39 -4.41 8.94
CA PHE A 154 11.79 -5.01 7.66
C PHE A 154 12.54 -6.33 7.85
N ILE A 155 13.51 -6.37 8.77
CA ILE A 155 14.27 -7.59 9.06
C ILE A 155 13.37 -8.72 9.56
N ARG A 156 12.33 -8.42 10.35
CA ARG A 156 11.37 -9.43 10.84
C ARG A 156 10.33 -9.82 9.79
N GLY A 157 9.93 -8.91 8.91
CA GLY A 157 8.94 -9.14 7.85
C GLY A 157 9.51 -9.91 6.64
N VAL A 158 10.75 -9.62 6.22
CA VAL A 158 11.42 -10.34 5.12
C VAL A 158 11.63 -11.81 5.46
N VAL A 159 11.91 -12.09 6.73
CA VAL A 159 12.01 -13.44 7.26
C VAL A 159 10.68 -14.19 7.08
N MET A 160 9.53 -13.57 7.40
CA MET A 160 8.22 -14.21 7.14
C MET A 160 7.94 -14.48 5.64
N THR A 161 8.48 -13.67 4.72
CA THR A 161 8.37 -13.92 3.27
C THR A 161 9.36 -14.96 2.74
N GLY A 162 10.37 -15.34 3.53
CA GLY A 162 11.45 -16.25 3.14
C GLY A 162 11.41 -17.67 3.75
N ILE A 163 10.67 -17.91 4.85
CA ILE A 163 10.77 -19.19 5.60
C ILE A 163 9.86 -20.33 5.07
N GLN A 164 9.23 -20.24 3.90
CA GLN A 164 8.63 -21.44 3.27
C GLN A 164 8.97 -21.56 1.79
N GLY A 165 10.28 -21.60 1.52
CA GLY A 165 10.76 -22.47 0.44
C GLY A 165 10.70 -23.92 0.92
N ARG A 166 9.69 -24.65 0.46
CA ARG A 166 9.88 -26.07 0.12
C ARG A 166 10.26 -26.12 -1.35
#